data_AF-A0A7C7WKL9-F1
#
_entry.id   AF-A0A7C7WKL9-F1
#
_cell.length_a   1.000
_cell.length_b   1.000
_cell.length_c   1.000
_cell.angle_alpha   90.00
_cell.angle_beta   90.00
_cell.angle_gamma   90.00
#
_symmetry.space_group_name_H-M   'P 1'
#
loop_
_entity.id
_entity.type
_entity.pdbx_description
1 polymer ?
#
loop_
_entity_poly.entity_id
_entity_poly.type
_entity_poly.pdbx_seq_one_letter_code
_entity_poly.pdbx_strand_id
1 'polypeptide(L)'
;MEAAAVIGDATGRCRVHMTVSVDHLAQFEAAVAAARQNHEDRLGIRFEVSLSVQAASSDTVAADLDNTPLRDAQGRLVFRPGGHGALLENLNNLEGDVVFVKNIDNVAPESLNGPTVQWKRVLAGCLVTVQQEVRRYMKALHRGDGEAAVVAALAFLHDTCGEALPPVLADGSLTARRDFAVEHLDRPIRVCGMVPNQGEPGGGPFWVRNAGGERRRQIVETAQVDKSAREQMDMLAAATHFNPVDLVCGLRNWRDEPFDLRRFADPDSVFVSKKSYAGRPVKALEHPGLWNGGMARWLSLFVEVPPETFNPVKTVNDLLGSQHRPDAG
;
A
#
# COMPACT_ATOMS: atom_id res chain seq x y z
N MET A 1 -11.25 -15.74 8.41
CA MET A 1 -10.55 -15.98 9.69
C MET A 1 -9.70 -14.80 10.11
N GLU A 2 -8.60 -14.53 9.41
CA GLU A 2 -7.70 -13.42 9.71
C GLU A 2 -8.44 -12.08 9.91
N ALA A 3 -9.30 -11.72 8.95
CA ALA A 3 -10.13 -10.53 9.02
C ALA A 3 -11.01 -10.50 10.29
N ALA A 4 -11.67 -11.60 10.64
CA ALA A 4 -12.49 -11.68 11.84
C ALA A 4 -11.69 -11.38 13.13
N ALA A 5 -10.45 -11.85 13.20
CA ALA A 5 -9.59 -11.70 14.36
C ALA A 5 -8.98 -10.28 14.51
N VAL A 6 -8.95 -9.50 13.43
CA VAL A 6 -8.28 -8.19 13.37
C VAL A 6 -9.26 -7.03 13.21
N ILE A 7 -10.30 -7.18 12.39
CA ILE A 7 -11.21 -6.10 11.96
C ILE A 7 -12.69 -6.34 12.26
N GLY A 8 -13.02 -7.40 13.02
CA GLY A 8 -14.38 -7.58 13.54
C GLY A 8 -14.76 -6.43 14.48
N ASP A 9 -15.88 -5.76 14.18
CA ASP A 9 -16.36 -4.66 15.01
C ASP A 9 -17.11 -5.17 16.27
N ALA A 10 -17.38 -4.27 17.21
CA ALA A 10 -18.08 -4.60 18.46
C ALA A 10 -19.54 -5.08 18.24
N THR A 11 -20.08 -4.91 17.05
CA THR A 11 -21.43 -5.38 16.65
C THR A 11 -21.38 -6.75 15.96
N GLY A 12 -20.20 -7.36 15.87
CA GLY A 12 -19.99 -8.65 15.23
C GLY A 12 -19.96 -8.57 13.70
N ARG A 13 -19.73 -7.40 13.09
CA ARG A 13 -19.57 -7.28 11.63
C ARG A 13 -18.10 -7.22 11.23
N CYS A 14 -17.76 -7.88 10.13
CA CYS A 14 -16.42 -7.90 9.56
C CYS A 14 -16.48 -7.54 8.08
N ARG A 15 -15.97 -6.36 7.70
CA ARG A 15 -15.98 -5.89 6.31
C ARG A 15 -14.76 -6.39 5.56
N VAL A 16 -14.97 -7.06 4.44
CA VAL A 16 -13.88 -7.54 3.57
C VAL A 16 -14.17 -7.04 2.16
N HIS A 17 -13.17 -6.40 1.55
CA HIS A 17 -13.24 -5.98 0.17
C HIS A 17 -12.19 -6.70 -0.65
N MET A 18 -12.57 -7.22 -1.81
CA MET A 18 -11.63 -7.83 -2.74
C MET A 18 -11.78 -7.17 -4.11
N THR A 19 -10.68 -6.67 -4.64
CA THR A 19 -10.62 -6.29 -6.06
C THR A 19 -10.14 -7.50 -6.85
N VAL A 20 -10.93 -7.91 -7.84
CA VAL A 20 -10.68 -9.09 -8.69
C VAL A 20 -10.69 -8.69 -10.16
N SER A 21 -10.17 -9.55 -11.04
CA SER A 21 -10.31 -9.32 -12.48
C SER A 21 -11.73 -9.65 -12.94
N VAL A 22 -12.18 -8.99 -14.00
CA VAL A 22 -13.51 -9.22 -14.61
C VAL A 22 -13.73 -10.70 -14.92
N ASP A 23 -12.72 -11.37 -15.48
CA ASP A 23 -12.76 -12.80 -15.84
C ASP A 23 -13.01 -13.74 -14.65
N HIS A 24 -12.65 -13.30 -13.44
CA HIS A 24 -12.76 -14.11 -12.22
C HIS A 24 -13.92 -13.69 -11.31
N LEU A 25 -14.61 -12.58 -11.60
CA LEU A 25 -15.62 -11.99 -10.71
C LEU A 25 -16.72 -13.00 -10.31
N ALA A 26 -17.30 -13.69 -11.31
CA ALA A 26 -18.38 -14.66 -11.06
C ALA A 26 -17.93 -15.86 -10.21
N GLN A 27 -16.67 -16.31 -10.35
CA GLN A 27 -16.16 -17.42 -9.55
C GLN A 27 -15.90 -16.98 -8.10
N PHE A 28 -15.44 -15.74 -7.89
CA PHE A 28 -15.31 -15.16 -6.55
C PHE A 28 -16.65 -14.97 -5.87
N GLU A 29 -17.67 -14.48 -6.58
CA GLU A 29 -19.04 -14.38 -6.04
C GLU A 29 -19.57 -15.74 -5.58
N ALA A 30 -19.42 -16.77 -6.41
CA ALA A 30 -19.82 -18.13 -6.06
C ALA A 30 -19.04 -18.70 -4.87
N ALA A 31 -17.72 -18.52 -4.84
CA ALA A 31 -16.87 -18.99 -3.74
C ALA A 31 -17.20 -18.30 -2.41
N VAL A 32 -17.43 -16.98 -2.44
CA VAL A 32 -17.86 -16.21 -1.27
C VAL A 32 -19.23 -16.69 -0.79
N ALA A 33 -20.20 -16.85 -1.69
CA ALA A 33 -21.54 -17.33 -1.33
C ALA A 33 -21.49 -18.73 -0.69
N ALA A 34 -20.68 -19.64 -1.22
CA ALA A 34 -20.51 -20.99 -0.69
C ALA A 34 -19.79 -21.01 0.67
N ALA A 35 -18.80 -20.14 0.88
CA ALA A 35 -18.00 -20.13 2.10
C ALA A 35 -18.65 -19.34 3.25
N ARG A 36 -19.43 -18.28 2.95
CA ARG A 36 -19.85 -17.28 3.92
C ARG A 36 -20.60 -17.86 5.12
N GLN A 37 -21.69 -18.59 4.89
CA GLN A 37 -22.57 -19.04 5.96
C GLN A 37 -21.82 -19.91 6.98
N ASN A 38 -21.03 -20.87 6.50
CA ASN A 38 -20.22 -21.75 7.36
C ASN A 38 -19.24 -20.95 8.24
N HIS A 39 -18.59 -19.93 7.67
CA HIS A 39 -17.67 -19.09 8.44
C HIS A 39 -18.38 -18.15 9.40
N GLU A 40 -19.54 -17.60 9.04
CA GLU A 40 -20.35 -16.76 9.93
C GLU A 40 -20.83 -17.56 11.15
N ASP A 41 -21.37 -18.77 10.92
CA ASP A 41 -21.86 -19.66 11.97
C ASP A 41 -20.74 -20.10 12.91
N ARG A 42 -19.58 -20.48 12.36
CA ARG A 42 -18.42 -20.95 13.14
C ARG A 42 -17.82 -19.87 14.03
N LEU A 43 -17.85 -18.61 13.58
CA LEU A 43 -17.16 -17.50 14.24
C LEU A 43 -18.08 -16.57 15.02
N GLY A 44 -19.39 -16.71 14.86
CA GLY A 44 -20.36 -15.81 15.49
C GLY A 44 -20.23 -14.36 15.00
N ILE A 45 -19.85 -14.17 13.72
CA ILE A 45 -19.74 -12.85 13.09
C ILE A 45 -20.49 -12.81 11.76
N ARG A 46 -20.82 -11.61 11.30
CA ARG A 46 -21.39 -11.35 9.98
C ARG A 46 -20.34 -10.74 9.07
N PHE A 47 -20.01 -11.43 7.99
CA PHE A 47 -19.12 -10.89 6.98
C PHE A 47 -19.87 -9.97 6.03
N GLU A 48 -19.38 -8.75 5.83
CA GLU A 48 -19.83 -7.85 4.77
C GLU A 48 -18.77 -7.88 3.66
N VAL A 49 -18.94 -8.83 2.74
CA VAL A 49 -18.01 -9.00 1.61
C VAL A 49 -18.48 -8.16 0.44
N SER A 50 -17.60 -7.32 -0.07
CA SER A 50 -17.79 -6.58 -1.32
C SER A 50 -16.70 -6.95 -2.32
N LEU A 51 -17.08 -6.94 -3.59
CA LEU A 51 -16.18 -7.20 -4.71
C LEU A 51 -16.15 -5.96 -5.59
N SER A 52 -14.97 -5.62 -6.12
CA SER A 52 -14.84 -4.68 -7.22
C SER A 52 -13.98 -5.26 -8.32
N VAL A 53 -14.05 -4.64 -9.48
CA VAL A 53 -13.08 -4.79 -10.54
C VAL A 53 -12.29 -3.50 -10.67
N GLN A 54 -11.12 -3.58 -11.30
CA GLN A 54 -10.42 -2.38 -11.74
C GLN A 54 -11.32 -1.62 -12.74
N ALA A 55 -11.48 -0.30 -12.56
CA ALA A 55 -12.29 0.51 -13.45
C ALA A 55 -11.69 0.51 -14.86
N ALA A 56 -12.48 0.22 -15.89
CA ALA A 56 -12.00 0.23 -17.28
C ALA A 56 -11.49 1.61 -17.73
N SER A 57 -11.96 2.69 -17.09
CA SER A 57 -11.43 4.05 -17.28
C SER A 57 -9.98 4.23 -16.84
N SER A 58 -9.45 3.30 -16.03
CA SER A 58 -8.04 3.25 -15.64
C SER A 58 -7.17 2.46 -16.61
N ASP A 59 -7.74 1.88 -17.67
CA ASP A 59 -6.94 1.18 -18.66
C ASP A 59 -6.04 2.16 -19.43
N THR A 60 -4.84 1.72 -19.74
CA THR A 60 -3.84 2.49 -20.46
C THR A 60 -3.68 1.98 -21.88
N VAL A 61 -3.27 2.87 -22.78
CA VAL A 61 -3.01 2.54 -24.18
C VAL A 61 -1.76 1.66 -24.26
N ALA A 62 -1.88 0.50 -24.91
CA ALA A 62 -0.72 -0.32 -25.27
C ALA A 62 0.02 0.30 -26.46
N ALA A 63 1.33 0.09 -26.53
CA ALA A 63 2.17 0.58 -27.61
C ALA A 63 3.01 -0.55 -28.22
N ASP A 64 3.33 -0.41 -29.50
CA ASP A 64 4.35 -1.22 -30.16
C ASP A 64 5.75 -0.89 -29.60
N LEU A 65 6.75 -1.69 -30.00
CA LEU A 65 8.12 -1.51 -29.49
C LEU A 65 8.76 -0.17 -29.89
N ASP A 66 8.25 0.46 -30.93
CA ASP A 66 8.63 1.80 -31.42
C ASP A 66 7.84 2.94 -30.73
N ASN A 67 7.03 2.62 -29.72
CA ASN A 67 6.16 3.53 -28.97
C ASN A 67 4.97 4.10 -29.76
N THR A 68 4.61 3.52 -30.90
CA THR A 68 3.36 3.87 -31.58
C THR A 68 2.15 3.21 -30.90
N PRO A 69 0.98 3.86 -30.79
CA PRO A 69 -0.20 3.26 -30.18
C PRO A 69 -0.62 1.97 -30.90
N LEU A 70 -0.71 0.88 -30.15
CA LEU A 70 -1.06 -0.43 -30.68
C LEU A 70 -2.51 -0.44 -31.15
N ARG A 71 -2.73 -0.98 -32.35
CA ARG A 71 -4.06 -1.15 -32.93
C ARG A 71 -4.35 -2.62 -33.23
N ASP A 72 -5.59 -3.02 -33.04
CA ASP A 72 -6.08 -4.35 -33.41
C ASP A 72 -6.28 -4.47 -34.94
N ALA A 73 -6.71 -5.66 -35.40
CA ALA A 73 -6.95 -5.91 -36.83
C ALA A 73 -8.06 -5.04 -37.43
N GLN A 74 -8.90 -4.41 -36.60
CA GLN A 74 -9.97 -3.49 -36.99
C GLN A 74 -9.54 -2.02 -36.88
N GLY A 75 -8.26 -1.75 -36.55
CA GLY A 75 -7.72 -0.40 -36.43
C GLY A 75 -8.07 0.30 -35.11
N ARG A 76 -8.68 -0.38 -34.14
CA ARG A 76 -9.05 0.19 -32.82
C ARG A 76 -7.85 0.16 -31.88
N LEU A 77 -7.75 1.14 -30.98
CA LEU A 77 -6.71 1.17 -29.97
C LEU A 77 -6.85 -0.02 -29.01
N VAL A 78 -5.72 -0.65 -28.69
CA VAL A 78 -5.66 -1.73 -27.70
C VAL A 78 -5.37 -1.13 -26.32
N PHE A 79 -6.26 -1.39 -25.38
CA PHE A 79 -6.14 -0.98 -23.99
C PHE A 79 -5.72 -2.16 -23.10
N ARG A 80 -5.03 -1.87 -22.00
CA ARG A 80 -4.64 -2.86 -21.00
C ARG A 80 -4.87 -2.33 -19.59
N PRO A 81 -5.09 -3.22 -18.60
CA PRO A 81 -5.16 -2.84 -17.20
C PRO A 81 -3.91 -2.06 -16.78
N GLY A 82 -4.09 -0.87 -16.21
CA GLY A 82 -3.02 0.02 -15.79
C GLY A 82 -2.24 -0.41 -14.54
N GLY A 83 -2.25 -1.70 -14.20
CA GLY A 83 -1.55 -2.26 -13.03
C GLY A 83 -2.22 -1.93 -11.69
N HIS A 84 -1.57 -2.34 -10.60
CA HIS A 84 -2.11 -2.19 -9.23
C HIS A 84 -2.29 -0.73 -8.81
N GLY A 85 -1.68 0.23 -9.50
CA GLY A 85 -1.90 1.67 -9.28
C GLY A 85 -3.35 2.10 -9.42
N ALA A 86 -4.11 1.42 -10.27
CA ALA A 86 -5.54 1.67 -10.44
C ALA A 86 -6.38 1.37 -9.18
N LEU A 87 -5.83 0.61 -8.22
CA LEU A 87 -6.50 0.30 -6.97
C LEU A 87 -6.59 1.51 -6.03
N LEU A 88 -5.89 2.61 -6.30
CA LEU A 88 -5.98 3.82 -5.49
C LEU A 88 -7.39 4.41 -5.51
N GLU A 89 -8.07 4.36 -6.66
CA GLU A 89 -9.46 4.79 -6.80
C GLU A 89 -10.41 3.87 -6.01
N ASN A 90 -10.20 2.56 -6.10
CA ASN A 90 -10.96 1.59 -5.31
C ASN A 90 -10.81 1.88 -3.81
N LEU A 91 -9.58 2.07 -3.33
CA LEU A 91 -9.28 2.39 -1.93
C LEU A 91 -9.94 3.72 -1.50
N ASN A 92 -9.90 4.73 -2.36
CA ASN A 92 -10.53 6.04 -2.12
C ASN A 92 -12.06 5.91 -1.94
N ASN A 93 -12.68 4.98 -2.65
CA ASN A 93 -14.13 4.76 -2.63
C ASN A 93 -14.60 3.79 -1.52
N LEU A 94 -13.68 3.18 -0.74
CA LEU A 94 -14.06 2.30 0.37
C LEU A 94 -14.64 3.04 1.58
N GLU A 95 -14.40 4.35 1.69
CA GLU A 95 -14.87 5.22 2.78
C GLU A 95 -14.45 4.76 4.21
N GLY A 96 -13.47 3.83 4.30
CA GLY A 96 -12.98 3.28 5.56
C GLY A 96 -12.01 4.21 6.28
N ASP A 97 -12.02 4.18 7.61
CA ASP A 97 -11.13 5.01 8.44
C ASP A 97 -9.73 4.41 8.51
N VAL A 98 -9.70 3.10 8.80
CA VAL A 98 -8.51 2.25 8.87
C VAL A 98 -8.74 1.07 7.94
N VAL A 99 -7.82 0.87 6.99
CA VAL A 99 -7.90 -0.18 5.97
C VAL A 99 -6.66 -1.05 5.99
N PHE A 100 -6.86 -2.36 6.06
CA PHE A 100 -5.79 -3.35 5.92
C PHE A 100 -5.70 -3.78 4.46
N VAL A 101 -4.52 -3.65 3.87
CA VAL A 101 -4.24 -4.04 2.48
C VAL A 101 -3.28 -5.22 2.48
N LYS A 102 -3.67 -6.29 1.79
CA LYS A 102 -2.89 -7.52 1.67
C LYS A 102 -3.05 -8.13 0.29
N ASN A 103 -2.01 -8.76 -0.24
CA ASN A 103 -2.14 -9.61 -1.41
C ASN A 103 -2.88 -10.91 -1.06
N ILE A 104 -3.75 -11.37 -1.98
CA ILE A 104 -4.60 -12.54 -1.78
C ILE A 104 -3.82 -13.86 -1.68
N ASP A 105 -2.61 -13.92 -2.25
CA ASP A 105 -1.78 -15.11 -2.27
C ASP A 105 -0.96 -15.29 -1.00
N ASN A 106 -0.82 -14.26 -0.16
CA ASN A 106 -0.22 -14.41 1.16
C ASN A 106 -1.26 -15.03 2.11
N VAL A 107 -1.23 -16.34 2.30
CA VAL A 107 -2.21 -17.07 3.10
C VAL A 107 -1.54 -18.18 3.91
N ALA A 108 -1.98 -18.36 5.17
CA ALA A 108 -1.55 -19.44 6.02
C ALA A 108 -2.77 -20.23 6.54
N PRO A 109 -2.62 -21.53 6.84
CA PRO A 109 -3.60 -22.31 7.58
C PRO A 109 -3.97 -21.63 8.90
N GLU A 110 -5.19 -21.85 9.38
CA GLU A 110 -5.69 -21.20 10.60
C GLU A 110 -4.80 -21.43 11.82
N SER A 111 -4.27 -22.65 11.98
CA SER A 111 -3.36 -23.02 13.07
C SER A 111 -2.03 -22.25 13.05
N LEU A 112 -1.61 -21.77 11.88
CA LEU A 112 -0.36 -21.05 11.67
C LEU A 112 -0.54 -19.52 11.59
N ASN A 113 -1.79 -19.04 11.68
CA ASN A 113 -2.09 -17.62 11.45
C ASN A 113 -1.87 -16.71 12.67
N GLY A 114 -1.49 -17.28 13.83
CA GLY A 114 -1.28 -16.55 15.08
C GLY A 114 -0.32 -15.35 14.96
N PRO A 115 0.90 -15.54 14.44
CA PRO A 115 1.85 -14.44 14.22
C PRO A 115 1.29 -13.32 13.34
N THR A 116 0.65 -13.65 12.21
CA THR A 116 0.03 -12.67 11.30
C THR A 116 -1.01 -11.80 12.03
N VAL A 117 -1.89 -12.42 12.82
CA VAL A 117 -2.92 -11.70 13.59
C VAL A 117 -2.27 -10.78 14.64
N GLN A 118 -1.27 -11.27 15.36
CA GLN A 118 -0.54 -10.48 16.35
C GLN A 118 0.10 -9.24 15.72
N TRP A 119 0.86 -9.42 14.63
CA TRP A 119 1.57 -8.32 14.00
C TRP A 119 0.64 -7.33 13.31
N LYS A 120 -0.47 -7.77 12.71
CA LYS A 120 -1.50 -6.84 12.22
C LYS A 120 -2.07 -5.93 13.31
N ARG A 121 -2.28 -6.46 14.52
CA ARG A 121 -2.70 -5.64 15.68
C ARG A 121 -1.60 -4.65 16.09
N VAL A 122 -0.34 -5.05 16.06
CA VAL A 122 0.80 -4.15 16.32
C VAL A 122 0.85 -3.03 15.27
N LEU A 123 0.79 -3.35 13.98
CA LEU A 123 0.79 -2.37 12.89
C LEU A 123 -0.38 -1.39 13.01
N ALA A 124 -1.58 -1.89 13.36
CA ALA A 124 -2.74 -1.05 13.61
C ALA A 124 -2.57 -0.16 14.85
N GLY A 125 -2.00 -0.68 15.94
CA GLY A 125 -1.68 0.11 17.13
C GLY A 125 -0.66 1.22 16.81
N CYS A 126 0.35 0.92 16.00
CA CYS A 126 1.30 1.92 15.50
C CYS A 126 0.58 3.01 14.70
N LEU A 127 -0.30 2.64 13.76
CA LEU A 127 -1.06 3.59 12.96
C LEU A 127 -1.89 4.52 13.85
N VAL A 128 -2.67 3.96 14.78
CA VAL A 128 -3.54 4.74 15.68
C VAL A 128 -2.71 5.68 16.56
N THR A 129 -1.56 5.22 17.06
CA THR A 129 -0.65 6.04 17.87
C THR A 129 -0.15 7.25 17.06
N VAL A 130 0.30 7.03 15.82
CA VAL A 130 0.74 8.12 14.93
C VAL A 130 -0.41 9.06 14.58
N GLN A 131 -1.60 8.54 14.30
CA GLN A 131 -2.80 9.36 14.03
C GLN A 131 -3.16 10.27 15.22
N GLN A 132 -3.05 9.77 16.45
CA GLN A 132 -3.30 10.55 17.66
C GLN A 132 -2.29 11.70 17.82
N GLU A 133 -1.01 11.42 17.58
CA GLU A 133 0.04 12.45 17.63
C GLU A 133 -0.13 13.49 16.52
N VAL A 134 -0.38 13.06 15.28
CA VAL A 134 -0.72 13.96 14.16
C VAL A 134 -1.90 14.86 14.54
N ARG A 135 -2.99 14.28 15.07
CA ARG A 135 -4.15 15.05 15.51
C ARG A 135 -3.81 16.05 16.62
N ARG A 136 -2.97 15.66 17.59
CA ARG A 136 -2.52 16.53 18.67
C ARG A 136 -1.75 17.73 18.14
N TYR A 137 -0.75 17.49 17.27
CA TYR A 137 0.03 18.56 16.65
C TYR A 137 -0.83 19.46 15.75
N MET A 138 -1.66 18.87 14.88
CA MET A 138 -2.54 19.64 13.99
C MET A 138 -3.47 20.57 14.77
N LYS A 139 -4.07 20.10 15.87
CA LYS A 139 -4.90 20.95 16.75
C LYS A 139 -4.09 22.10 17.39
N ALA A 140 -2.87 21.84 17.86
CA ALA A 140 -2.02 22.86 18.46
C ALA A 140 -1.58 23.93 17.45
N LEU A 141 -1.19 23.50 16.25
CA LEU A 141 -0.79 24.40 15.16
C LEU A 141 -1.94 25.30 14.68
N HIS A 142 -3.16 24.76 14.65
CA HIS A 142 -4.36 25.52 14.27
C HIS A 142 -4.85 26.50 15.34
N ARG A 143 -4.65 26.20 16.62
CA ARG A 143 -4.93 27.14 17.71
C ARG A 143 -3.92 28.29 17.80
N GLY A 144 -2.74 28.11 17.21
CA GLY A 144 -1.64 29.06 17.29
C GLY A 144 -0.88 28.98 18.61
N ASP A 145 -0.66 27.77 19.14
CA ASP A 145 0.03 27.50 20.42
C ASP A 145 1.53 27.93 20.44
N GLY A 146 1.98 28.76 19.50
CA GLY A 146 3.31 29.38 19.45
C GLY A 146 4.43 28.49 18.90
N GLU A 147 5.67 28.96 19.07
CA GLU A 147 6.86 28.33 18.49
C GLU A 147 7.17 26.93 19.02
N ALA A 148 6.94 26.68 20.31
CA ALA A 148 7.18 25.37 20.91
C ALA A 148 6.36 24.26 20.24
N ALA A 149 5.10 24.53 19.89
CA ALA A 149 4.24 23.59 19.18
C ALA A 149 4.77 23.30 17.75
N VAL A 150 5.26 24.32 17.06
CA VAL A 150 5.87 24.18 15.73
C VAL A 150 7.14 23.35 15.79
N VAL A 151 8.03 23.63 16.74
CA VAL A 151 9.26 22.87 16.96
C VAL A 151 8.95 21.40 17.23
N ALA A 152 8.01 21.11 18.14
CA ALA A 152 7.64 19.74 18.48
C ALA A 152 7.00 18.99 17.30
N ALA A 153 6.17 19.66 16.49
CA ALA A 153 5.59 19.08 15.28
C ALA A 153 6.66 18.73 14.22
N LEU A 154 7.63 19.64 14.01
CA LEU A 154 8.75 19.39 13.09
C LEU A 154 9.65 18.25 13.59
N ALA A 155 9.93 18.19 14.89
CA ALA A 155 10.67 17.08 15.48
C ALA A 155 9.94 15.75 15.29
N PHE A 156 8.63 15.70 15.51
CA PHE A 156 7.83 14.51 15.27
C PHE A 156 7.88 14.04 13.80
N LEU A 157 7.74 14.97 12.85
CA LEU A 157 7.87 14.67 11.42
C LEU A 157 9.24 14.07 11.08
N HIS A 158 10.31 14.64 11.63
CA HIS A 158 11.67 14.15 11.40
C HIS A 158 11.93 12.81 12.09
N ASP A 159 11.76 12.74 13.41
CA ASP A 159 12.20 11.62 14.25
C ASP A 159 11.28 10.41 14.10
N THR A 160 9.97 10.63 13.98
CA THR A 160 8.98 9.53 13.89
C THR A 160 8.64 9.22 12.43
N CYS A 161 8.25 10.24 11.65
CA CYS A 161 7.78 10.02 10.29
C CYS A 161 8.93 9.90 9.27
N GLY A 162 10.15 10.30 9.61
CA GLY A 162 11.32 10.25 8.73
C GLY A 162 11.30 11.25 7.59
N GLU A 163 10.52 12.32 7.72
CA GLU A 163 10.47 13.41 6.76
C GLU A 163 11.78 14.21 6.82
N ALA A 164 12.34 14.52 5.66
CA ALA A 164 13.49 15.41 5.58
C ALA A 164 13.04 16.86 5.77
N LEU A 165 13.54 17.52 6.81
CA LEU A 165 13.31 18.95 7.01
C LEU A 165 14.27 19.75 6.10
N PRO A 166 13.78 20.58 5.17
CA PRO A 166 14.63 21.43 4.35
C PRO A 166 15.49 22.37 5.21
N PRO A 167 16.79 22.56 4.91
CA PRO A 167 17.66 23.45 5.67
C PRO A 167 17.11 24.88 5.80
N VAL A 168 16.42 25.36 4.77
CA VAL A 168 15.78 26.69 4.73
C VAL A 168 14.74 26.90 5.84
N LEU A 169 14.18 25.83 6.42
CA LEU A 169 13.25 25.95 7.55
C LEU A 169 13.94 26.38 8.85
N ALA A 170 15.25 26.15 9.01
CA ALA A 170 15.97 26.51 10.23
C ALA A 170 15.96 28.03 10.45
N ASP A 171 16.19 28.79 9.38
CA ASP A 171 16.17 30.26 9.38
C ASP A 171 14.80 30.83 8.93
N GLY A 172 13.83 29.96 8.68
CA GLY A 172 12.50 30.33 8.22
C GLY A 172 11.67 31.00 9.30
N SER A 173 10.73 31.87 8.88
CA SER A 173 9.76 32.47 9.81
C SER A 173 8.93 31.40 10.52
N LEU A 174 8.43 31.73 11.72
CA LEU A 174 7.52 30.84 12.45
C LEU A 174 6.32 30.40 11.59
N THR A 175 5.77 31.32 10.79
CA THR A 175 4.68 31.03 9.85
C THR A 175 5.10 30.00 8.80
N ALA A 176 6.26 30.18 8.15
CA ALA A 176 6.74 29.23 7.14
C ALA A 176 6.99 27.84 7.73
N ARG A 177 7.57 27.77 8.93
CA ARG A 177 7.79 26.52 9.66
C ARG A 177 6.48 25.84 10.05
N ARG A 178 5.48 26.61 10.50
CA ARG A 178 4.13 26.13 10.82
C ARG A 178 3.45 25.58 9.58
N ASP A 179 3.47 26.32 8.47
CA ASP A 179 2.78 25.95 7.24
C ASP A 179 3.38 24.68 6.65
N PHE A 180 4.73 24.54 6.68
CA PHE A 180 5.41 23.29 6.35
C PHE A 180 4.93 22.12 7.23
N ALA A 181 4.90 22.32 8.55
CA ALA A 181 4.46 21.26 9.48
C ALA A 181 3.01 20.85 9.21
N VAL A 182 2.11 21.81 8.96
CA VAL A 182 0.70 21.55 8.60
C VAL A 182 0.60 20.76 7.30
N GLU A 183 1.31 21.18 6.25
CA GLU A 183 1.29 20.49 4.94
C GLU A 183 1.84 19.06 5.03
N HIS A 184 2.85 18.82 5.86
CA HIS A 184 3.46 17.50 5.99
C HIS A 184 2.69 16.58 6.95
N LEU A 185 1.98 17.12 7.94
CA LEU A 185 1.12 16.34 8.84
C LEU A 185 -0.24 16.01 8.23
N ASP A 186 -0.79 16.86 7.36
CA ASP A 186 -2.12 16.68 6.75
C ASP A 186 -2.08 15.74 5.53
N ARG A 187 -1.62 14.51 5.76
CA ARG A 187 -1.44 13.46 4.75
C ARG A 187 -2.01 12.14 5.25
N PRO A 188 -2.48 11.24 4.34
CA PRO A 188 -2.79 9.87 4.71
C PRO A 188 -1.56 9.17 5.29
N ILE A 189 -1.79 8.23 6.21
CA ILE A 189 -0.71 7.48 6.87
C ILE A 189 -0.79 6.02 6.45
N ARG A 190 0.37 5.38 6.26
CA ARG A 190 0.48 3.94 6.13
C ARG A 190 1.57 3.40 7.03
N VAL A 191 1.27 2.30 7.70
CA VAL A 191 2.23 1.49 8.43
C VAL A 191 2.38 0.18 7.67
N CYS A 192 3.58 -0.09 7.20
CA CYS A 192 3.87 -1.25 6.37
C CYS A 192 4.72 -2.25 7.16
N GLY A 193 4.24 -3.48 7.28
CA GLY A 193 5.07 -4.59 7.72
C GLY A 193 6.11 -4.91 6.65
N MET A 194 7.36 -5.09 7.06
CA MET A 194 8.49 -5.43 6.21
C MET A 194 9.14 -6.70 6.73
N VAL A 195 9.31 -7.71 5.87
CA VAL A 195 10.01 -8.94 6.27
C VAL A 195 11.49 -8.83 5.93
N PRO A 196 12.40 -9.51 6.67
CA PRO A 196 13.78 -9.65 6.25
C PRO A 196 13.87 -10.22 4.82
N ASN A 197 14.69 -9.60 3.98
CA ASN A 197 14.89 -10.02 2.60
C ASN A 197 15.75 -11.28 2.54
N GLN A 198 15.21 -12.35 1.97
CA GLN A 198 15.88 -13.64 1.75
C GLN A 198 16.17 -13.88 0.26
N GLY A 199 16.07 -12.84 -0.58
CA GLY A 199 16.27 -12.89 -2.02
C GLY A 199 14.98 -12.95 -2.83
N GLU A 200 13.85 -12.60 -2.22
CA GLU A 200 12.54 -12.57 -2.89
C GLU A 200 12.52 -11.54 -4.03
N PRO A 201 11.96 -11.90 -5.20
CA PRO A 201 11.78 -10.94 -6.28
C PRO A 201 10.67 -9.94 -5.94
N GLY A 202 10.97 -8.64 -5.98
CA GLY A 202 9.99 -7.57 -5.87
C GLY A 202 10.58 -6.27 -5.32
N GLY A 203 9.83 -5.56 -4.49
CA GLY A 203 10.20 -4.27 -3.93
C GLY A 203 10.49 -4.30 -2.43
N GLY A 204 11.10 -3.22 -1.95
CA GLY A 204 11.46 -3.05 -0.54
C GLY A 204 11.41 -1.59 -0.10
N PRO A 205 11.68 -1.31 1.18
CA PRO A 205 11.70 0.05 1.71
C PRO A 205 12.99 0.79 1.31
N PHE A 206 12.83 1.98 0.71
CA PHE A 206 13.94 2.87 0.35
C PHE A 206 13.61 4.33 0.65
N TRP A 207 14.65 5.16 0.66
CA TRP A 207 14.48 6.61 0.56
C TRP A 207 14.55 7.01 -0.91
N VAL A 208 13.49 7.64 -1.41
CA VAL A 208 13.43 8.18 -2.76
C VAL A 208 13.62 9.69 -2.68
N ARG A 209 14.44 10.22 -3.58
CA ARG A 209 14.58 11.66 -3.78
C ARG A 209 13.72 12.08 -4.97
N ASN A 210 12.77 12.98 -4.75
CA ASN A 210 11.95 13.52 -5.84
C ASN A 210 12.71 14.59 -6.64
N ALA A 211 12.12 15.07 -7.73
CA ALA A 211 12.72 16.12 -8.58
C ALA A 211 13.02 17.43 -7.81
N GLY A 212 12.26 17.73 -6.75
CA GLY A 212 12.49 18.86 -5.86
C GLY A 212 13.61 18.65 -4.83
N GLY A 213 14.25 17.48 -4.83
CA GLY A 213 15.32 17.12 -3.91
C GLY A 213 14.84 16.63 -2.54
N GLU A 214 13.53 16.61 -2.29
CA GLU A 214 12.95 16.10 -1.04
C GLU A 214 13.13 14.59 -0.96
N ARG A 215 13.47 14.12 0.24
CA ARG A 215 13.68 12.70 0.52
C ARG A 215 12.49 12.15 1.28
N ARG A 216 11.86 11.10 0.75
CA ARG A 216 10.69 10.43 1.34
C ARG A 216 10.90 8.92 1.42
N ARG A 217 10.34 8.30 2.46
CA ARG A 217 10.30 6.84 2.57
C ARG A 217 9.26 6.29 1.58
N GLN A 218 9.67 5.36 0.72
CA GLN A 218 8.77 4.68 -0.20
C GLN A 218 9.08 3.20 -0.29
N ILE A 219 8.11 2.44 -0.78
CA ILE A 219 8.36 1.10 -1.29
C ILE A 219 8.77 1.27 -2.75
N VAL A 220 9.94 0.76 -3.12
CA VAL A 220 10.46 0.83 -4.49
C VAL A 220 10.51 -0.58 -5.04
N GLU A 221 9.87 -0.80 -6.18
CA GLU A 221 9.94 -2.06 -6.90
C GLU A 221 11.27 -2.17 -7.65
N THR A 222 11.84 -3.38 -7.75
CA THR A 222 13.08 -3.60 -8.53
C THR A 222 12.97 -3.10 -9.98
N ALA A 223 11.76 -3.07 -10.55
CA ALA A 223 11.51 -2.54 -11.90
C ALA A 223 11.70 -1.02 -12.03
N GLN A 224 11.67 -0.28 -10.91
CA GLN A 224 11.87 1.17 -10.85
C GLN A 224 13.34 1.55 -10.60
N VAL A 225 14.20 0.58 -10.29
CA VAL A 225 15.62 0.81 -10.07
C VAL A 225 16.35 0.91 -11.41
N ASP A 226 17.15 1.96 -11.57
CA ASP A 226 17.98 2.12 -12.76
C ASP A 226 19.15 1.14 -12.72
N LYS A 227 19.02 0.06 -13.51
CA LYS A 227 20.02 -1.01 -13.61
C LYS A 227 21.34 -0.57 -14.23
N SER A 228 21.37 0.58 -14.89
CA SER A 228 22.60 1.16 -15.44
C SER A 228 23.38 1.96 -14.39
N ALA A 229 22.70 2.43 -13.33
CA ALA A 229 23.31 3.17 -12.24
C ALA A 229 23.90 2.21 -11.20
N ARG A 230 25.24 2.11 -11.16
CA ARG A 230 25.95 1.26 -10.18
C ARG A 230 25.52 1.54 -8.74
N GLU A 231 25.42 2.81 -8.37
CA GLU A 231 25.03 3.21 -7.01
C GLU A 231 23.64 2.66 -6.62
N GLN A 232 22.65 2.75 -7.50
CA GLN A 232 21.32 2.21 -7.21
C GLN A 232 21.32 0.68 -7.13
N MET A 233 22.14 0.01 -7.95
CA MET A 233 22.29 -1.44 -7.89
C MET A 233 22.98 -1.89 -6.60
N ASP A 234 23.94 -1.13 -6.10
CA ASP A 234 24.60 -1.40 -4.82
C ASP A 234 23.61 -1.22 -3.65
N MET A 235 22.76 -0.18 -3.69
CA MET A 235 21.67 0.01 -2.73
C MET A 235 20.66 -1.15 -2.76
N LEU A 236 20.27 -1.61 -3.95
CA LEU A 236 19.37 -2.75 -4.12
C LEU A 236 19.98 -4.05 -3.57
N ALA A 237 21.27 -4.29 -3.84
CA ALA A 237 21.98 -5.45 -3.34
C ALA A 237 22.15 -5.45 -1.80
N ALA A 238 22.23 -4.25 -1.20
CA ALA A 238 22.31 -4.07 0.25
C ALA A 238 20.94 -4.06 0.95
N ALA A 239 19.83 -4.21 0.21
CA ALA A 239 18.49 -4.14 0.78
C ALA A 239 18.25 -5.30 1.76
N THR A 240 18.03 -4.95 3.03
CA THR A 240 17.84 -5.92 4.11
C THR A 240 16.40 -6.39 4.28
N HIS A 241 15.45 -5.71 3.65
CA HIS A 241 14.02 -5.94 3.83
C HIS A 241 13.25 -5.97 2.52
N PHE A 242 12.16 -6.74 2.52
CA PHE A 242 11.23 -6.91 1.43
C PHE A 242 9.82 -6.46 1.85
N ASN A 243 9.05 -5.94 0.90
CA ASN A 243 7.66 -5.55 1.13
C ASN A 243 6.70 -6.71 0.83
N PRO A 244 6.11 -7.38 1.85
CA PRO A 244 5.11 -8.43 1.67
C PRO A 244 3.73 -7.91 1.24
N VAL A 245 3.58 -6.59 1.11
CA VAL A 245 2.29 -5.90 0.95
C VAL A 245 1.39 -6.22 2.14
N ASP A 246 1.86 -5.98 3.36
CA ASP A 246 1.03 -5.98 4.57
C ASP A 246 0.95 -4.56 5.13
N LEU A 247 -0.10 -3.83 4.72
CA LEU A 247 -0.23 -2.40 4.99
C LEU A 247 -1.44 -2.14 5.87
N VAL A 248 -1.29 -1.24 6.83
CA VAL A 248 -2.41 -0.66 7.59
C VAL A 248 -2.45 0.84 7.30
N CYS A 249 -3.52 1.27 6.67
CA CYS A 249 -3.69 2.62 6.11
C CYS A 249 -4.72 3.41 6.90
N GLY A 250 -4.40 4.67 7.25
CA GLY A 250 -5.33 5.64 7.80
C GLY A 250 -5.73 6.65 6.74
N LEU A 251 -7.03 6.73 6.43
CA LEU A 251 -7.55 7.46 5.27
C LEU A 251 -8.30 8.76 5.61
N ARG A 252 -8.34 9.13 6.89
CA ARG A 252 -8.98 10.36 7.37
C ARG A 252 -7.98 11.33 7.96
N ASN A 253 -8.28 12.62 7.79
CA ASN A 253 -7.50 13.70 8.36
C ASN A 253 -7.77 13.86 9.86
N TRP A 254 -7.09 14.83 10.47
CA TRP A 254 -7.20 15.10 11.91
C TRP A 254 -8.58 15.61 12.36
N ARG A 255 -9.46 15.98 11.43
CA ARG A 255 -10.86 16.40 11.62
C ARG A 255 -11.86 15.28 11.32
N ASP A 256 -11.39 14.06 11.10
CA ASP A 256 -12.21 12.90 10.70
C ASP A 256 -12.84 13.03 9.31
N GLU A 257 -12.34 13.92 8.46
CA GLU A 257 -12.77 14.06 7.06
C GLU A 257 -11.94 13.10 6.18
N PRO A 258 -12.55 12.43 5.18
CA PRO A 258 -11.82 11.53 4.29
C PRO A 258 -10.85 12.33 3.41
N PHE A 259 -9.64 11.83 3.24
CA PHE A 259 -8.71 12.36 2.25
C PHE A 259 -9.16 11.98 0.83
N ASP A 260 -8.98 12.89 -0.13
CA ASP A 260 -8.88 12.50 -1.54
C ASP A 260 -7.48 11.94 -1.79
N LEU A 261 -7.37 10.61 -1.83
CA LEU A 261 -6.09 9.90 -1.89
C LEU A 261 -5.29 10.22 -3.17
N ARG A 262 -5.98 10.60 -4.25
CA ARG A 262 -5.36 10.92 -5.56
C ARG A 262 -4.45 12.14 -5.47
N ARG A 263 -4.71 13.05 -4.54
CA ARG A 263 -3.88 14.26 -4.30
C ARG A 263 -2.49 13.93 -3.77
N PHE A 264 -2.31 12.73 -3.22
CA PHE A 264 -1.07 12.26 -2.60
C PHE A 264 -0.32 11.23 -3.45
N ALA A 265 -0.80 10.96 -4.67
CA ALA A 265 -0.08 10.17 -5.66
C ALA A 265 1.02 11.00 -6.34
N ASP A 266 2.05 10.33 -6.83
CA ASP A 266 3.03 10.91 -7.75
C ASP A 266 2.71 10.49 -9.19
N PRO A 267 2.10 11.37 -10.01
CA PRO A 267 1.68 11.03 -11.36
C PRO A 267 2.86 10.71 -12.29
N ASP A 268 4.07 11.17 -11.96
CA ASP A 268 5.26 10.97 -12.79
C ASP A 268 5.92 9.61 -12.54
N SER A 269 5.49 8.88 -11.51
CA SER A 269 6.03 7.56 -11.14
C SER A 269 5.42 6.39 -11.93
N VAL A 270 4.87 6.68 -13.12
CA VAL A 270 4.46 5.68 -14.12
C VAL A 270 5.66 4.85 -14.57
N PHE A 271 5.40 3.61 -14.99
CA PHE A 271 6.46 2.78 -15.59
C PHE A 271 5.95 2.02 -16.81
N VAL A 272 6.87 1.70 -17.72
CA VAL A 272 6.56 0.96 -18.95
C VAL A 272 6.97 -0.49 -18.77
N SER A 273 6.00 -1.39 -18.82
CA SER A 273 6.22 -2.82 -18.75
C SER A 273 6.18 -3.46 -20.14
N LYS A 274 6.93 -4.55 -20.31
CA LYS A 274 6.85 -5.39 -21.51
C LYS A 274 5.82 -6.49 -21.27
N LYS A 275 4.85 -6.62 -22.18
CA LYS A 275 3.80 -7.64 -22.16
C LYS A 275 3.74 -8.35 -23.51
N SER A 276 2.83 -9.31 -23.65
CA SER A 276 2.50 -9.95 -24.92
C SER A 276 1.06 -9.67 -25.32
N TYR A 277 0.83 -9.45 -26.61
CA TYR A 277 -0.49 -9.35 -27.23
C TYR A 277 -0.50 -10.11 -28.55
N ALA A 278 -1.41 -11.08 -28.68
CA ALA A 278 -1.48 -11.98 -29.85
C ALA A 278 -0.13 -12.59 -30.26
N GLY A 279 0.68 -13.01 -29.27
CA GLY A 279 2.00 -13.61 -29.50
C GLY A 279 3.13 -12.63 -29.82
N ARG A 280 2.86 -11.32 -29.87
CA ARG A 280 3.86 -10.27 -30.14
C ARG A 280 4.21 -9.49 -28.87
N PRO A 281 5.48 -9.11 -28.66
CA PRO A 281 5.88 -8.26 -27.56
C PRO A 281 5.32 -6.84 -27.74
N VAL A 282 4.74 -6.30 -26.68
CA VAL A 282 4.17 -4.94 -26.64
C VAL A 282 4.63 -4.21 -25.38
N LYS A 283 4.53 -2.89 -25.38
CA LYS A 283 4.74 -2.05 -24.21
C LYS A 283 3.38 -1.66 -23.63
N ALA A 284 3.29 -1.63 -22.30
CA ALA A 284 2.13 -1.12 -21.59
C ALA A 284 2.58 -0.07 -20.58
N LEU A 285 1.91 1.08 -20.56
CA LEU A 285 2.09 2.06 -19.50
C LEU A 285 1.32 1.58 -18.27
N GLU A 286 1.97 1.49 -17.12
CA GLU A 286 1.29 1.20 -15.85
C GLU A 286 1.20 2.48 -15.02
N HIS A 287 0.06 2.65 -14.34
CA HIS A 287 -0.15 3.75 -13.41
C HIS A 287 0.90 3.71 -12.29
N PRO A 288 1.10 4.84 -11.59
CA PRO A 288 1.79 4.86 -10.30
C PRO A 288 1.27 3.73 -9.42
N GLY A 289 2.06 2.69 -9.18
CA GLY A 289 1.58 1.51 -8.45
C GLY A 289 1.08 1.87 -7.05
N LEU A 290 0.11 1.12 -6.51
CA LEU A 290 -0.61 1.50 -5.30
C LEU A 290 0.33 1.91 -4.14
N TRP A 291 1.28 1.05 -3.77
CA TRP A 291 2.16 1.26 -2.63
C TRP A 291 3.52 1.89 -2.98
N ASN A 292 3.82 2.17 -4.24
CA ASN A 292 4.97 2.97 -4.62
C ASN A 292 4.48 4.38 -4.96
N GLY A 293 4.05 4.59 -6.20
CA GLY A 293 3.66 5.87 -6.76
C GLY A 293 2.32 6.43 -6.28
N GLY A 294 1.29 5.58 -6.15
CA GLY A 294 -0.04 5.96 -5.69
C GLY A 294 -0.07 6.44 -4.24
N MET A 295 0.89 5.99 -3.43
CA MET A 295 1.08 6.38 -2.03
C MET A 295 2.36 7.21 -1.81
N ALA A 296 2.91 7.81 -2.87
CA ALA A 296 4.22 8.46 -2.86
C ALA A 296 4.36 9.60 -1.84
N ARG A 297 3.25 10.30 -1.54
CA ARG A 297 3.21 11.45 -0.63
C ARG A 297 2.49 11.14 0.68
N TRP A 298 2.38 9.87 1.04
CA TRP A 298 1.81 9.44 2.32
C TRP A 298 2.87 9.42 3.41
N LEU A 299 2.48 9.66 4.67
CA LEU A 299 3.35 9.41 5.82
C LEU A 299 3.57 7.90 5.94
N SER A 300 4.80 7.47 5.72
CA SER A 300 5.16 6.06 5.59
C SER A 300 6.03 5.61 6.75
N LEU A 301 5.52 4.66 7.54
CA LEU A 301 6.26 3.99 8.61
C LEU A 301 6.49 2.54 8.23
N PHE A 302 7.71 2.06 8.44
CA PHE A 302 8.11 0.70 8.13
C PHE A 302 8.45 -0.01 9.44
N VAL A 303 7.84 -1.17 9.64
CA VAL A 303 8.00 -1.98 10.85
C VAL A 303 8.50 -3.34 10.41
N GLU A 304 9.65 -3.77 10.91
CA GLU A 304 10.11 -5.15 10.71
C GLU A 304 9.09 -6.11 11.35
N VAL A 305 8.64 -7.10 10.58
CA VAL A 305 7.75 -8.17 11.02
C VAL A 305 8.38 -9.53 10.74
N PRO A 306 8.03 -10.58 11.51
CA PRO A 306 8.61 -11.90 11.32
C PRO A 306 8.29 -12.49 9.95
N PRO A 307 9.20 -13.28 9.34
CA PRO A 307 8.98 -13.93 8.05
C PRO A 307 7.70 -14.77 8.00
N GLU A 308 7.26 -15.35 9.11
CA GLU A 308 6.06 -16.20 9.20
C GLU A 308 4.75 -15.44 8.91
N THR A 309 4.79 -14.10 8.86
CA THR A 309 3.66 -13.27 8.43
C THR A 309 3.51 -13.21 6.90
N PHE A 310 4.48 -13.75 6.16
CA PHE A 310 4.55 -13.75 4.71
C PHE A 310 4.65 -15.17 4.14
N ASN A 311 3.51 -15.71 3.71
CA ASN A 311 3.37 -17.05 3.15
C ASN A 311 2.71 -16.98 1.77
N PRO A 312 3.43 -16.49 0.73
CA PRO A 312 2.87 -16.33 -0.61
C PRO A 312 2.71 -17.68 -1.34
N VAL A 313 1.61 -17.84 -2.05
CA VAL A 313 1.36 -18.98 -2.95
C VAL A 313 1.37 -18.51 -4.40
N LYS A 314 2.52 -18.65 -5.06
CA LYS A 314 2.72 -18.30 -6.48
C LYS A 314 2.48 -19.49 -7.40
N THR A 315 2.76 -20.70 -6.92
CA THR A 315 2.55 -21.96 -7.63
C THR A 315 1.81 -22.96 -6.75
N VAL A 316 1.16 -23.94 -7.35
CA VAL A 316 0.46 -25.01 -6.60
C VAL A 316 1.42 -25.77 -5.68
N ASN A 317 2.69 -25.91 -6.05
CA ASN A 317 3.68 -26.61 -5.25
C ASN A 317 4.04 -25.88 -3.95
N ASP A 318 3.81 -24.56 -3.88
CA ASP A 318 4.10 -23.79 -2.68
C ASP A 318 3.24 -24.30 -1.50
N LEU A 319 2.01 -24.76 -1.78
CA LEU A 319 1.10 -25.36 -0.81
C LEU A 319 1.63 -26.65 -0.14
N LEU A 320 2.68 -27.27 -0.68
CA LEU A 320 3.31 -28.45 -0.09
C LEU A 320 4.33 -28.09 1.00
N GLY A 321 4.70 -26.80 1.12
CA GLY A 321 5.61 -26.29 2.14
C GLY A 321 5.04 -26.39 3.55
N SER A 322 5.92 -26.46 4.55
CA SER A 322 5.54 -26.55 5.97
C SER A 322 4.67 -25.38 6.41
N GLN A 323 4.87 -24.20 5.83
CA GLN A 323 4.09 -23.00 6.11
C GLN A 323 2.62 -23.06 5.63
N HIS A 324 2.27 -24.06 4.81
CA HIS A 324 0.90 -24.30 4.35
C HIS A 324 0.32 -25.63 4.82
N ARG A 325 1.08 -26.41 5.58
CA ARG A 325 0.64 -27.71 6.11
C ARG A 325 0.35 -27.58 7.60
N PRO A 326 -0.77 -28.12 8.09
CA PRO A 326 -0.93 -28.32 9.52
C PRO A 326 0.24 -29.18 10.01
N ASP A 327 0.75 -28.89 11.22
CA ASP A 327 1.70 -29.80 11.86
C ASP A 327 1.11 -31.22 11.79
N ALA A 328 1.92 -32.17 11.32
CA ALA A 328 1.56 -33.57 11.37
C ALA A 328 1.57 -33.99 12.83
N GLY A 329 0.47 -33.69 13.54
CA GLY A 329 0.16 -34.21 14.87
C GLY A 329 0.01 -35.72 14.83
#